data_AF-A0A523I8M1-F1
#
_entry.id   AF-A0A523I8M1-F1
#
_cell.length_a   1.000
_cell.length_b   1.000
_cell.length_c   1.000
_cell.angle_alpha   90.00
_cell.angle_beta   90.00
_cell.angle_gamma   90.00
#
_symmetry.space_group_name_H-M   'P 1'
#
loop_
_entity.id
_entity.type
_entity.pdbx_description
1 polymer ?
#
loop_
_entity_poly.entity_id
_entity_poly.type
_entity_poly.pdbx_seq_one_letter_code
_entity_poly.pdbx_strand_id
1 'polypeptide(L)'
;MEENAARYEKMCLKVRGKKVFRFWQTGGGFDRNLWNASAIHSAIKYLEHNPVHAKLVTKAEEWQWSSAHARHTNEGLLPEDLDIPILMKSR
;
A
#
# COMPACT_ATOMS: atom_id res chain seq x y z
N MET A 1 -10.54 -5.09 -26.56
CA MET A 1 -11.67 -5.76 -25.88
C MET A 1 -11.22 -7.03 -25.14
N GLU A 2 -10.32 -7.85 -25.72
CA GLU A 2 -9.71 -9.05 -25.09
C GLU A 2 -9.14 -8.80 -23.67
N GLU A 3 -8.40 -7.71 -23.48
CA GLU A 3 -7.70 -7.42 -22.21
C GLU A 3 -8.66 -7.20 -21.03
N ASN A 4 -9.79 -6.54 -21.29
CA ASN A 4 -10.80 -6.28 -20.27
C ASN A 4 -11.53 -7.57 -19.85
N ALA A 5 -11.75 -8.50 -20.79
CA ALA A 5 -12.33 -9.80 -20.50
C ALA A 5 -11.39 -10.64 -19.59
N ALA A 6 -10.09 -10.62 -19.86
CA ALA A 6 -9.09 -11.30 -19.02
C ALA A 6 -8.99 -10.69 -17.61
N ARG A 7 -9.10 -9.36 -17.47
CA ARG A 7 -9.14 -8.69 -16.15
C ARG A 7 -10.41 -9.04 -15.38
N TYR A 8 -11.56 -9.04 -16.06
CA TYR A 8 -12.84 -9.44 -15.47
C TYR A 8 -12.79 -10.88 -14.94
N GLU A 9 -12.12 -11.80 -15.66
CA GLU A 9 -11.92 -13.16 -15.16
C GLU A 9 -11.12 -13.26 -13.88
N LYS A 10 -10.05 -12.46 -13.75
CA LYS A 10 -9.26 -12.43 -12.52
C LYS A 10 -10.06 -11.91 -11.32
N MET A 11 -11.11 -11.13 -11.55
CA MET A 11 -12.01 -10.64 -10.51
C MET A 11 -13.17 -11.60 -10.23
N CYS A 12 -13.28 -12.72 -10.95
CA CYS A 12 -14.31 -13.73 -10.70
C CYS A 12 -13.78 -14.85 -9.81
N LEU A 13 -14.54 -15.21 -8.77
CA LEU A 13 -14.22 -16.29 -7.83
C LEU A 13 -15.32 -17.35 -7.82
N LYS A 14 -14.96 -18.59 -7.50
CA LYS A 14 -15.93 -19.70 -7.37
C LYS A 14 -16.44 -19.77 -5.93
N VAL A 15 -17.70 -19.41 -5.72
CA VAL A 15 -18.39 -19.46 -4.43
C VAL A 15 -19.53 -20.47 -4.52
N ARG A 16 -19.48 -21.53 -3.69
CA ARG A 16 -20.49 -22.61 -3.67
C ARG A 16 -20.81 -23.17 -5.06
N GLY A 17 -19.78 -23.38 -5.88
CA GLY A 17 -19.91 -23.92 -7.23
C GLY A 17 -20.30 -22.89 -8.31
N LYS A 18 -20.73 -21.68 -7.94
CA LYS A 18 -21.08 -20.61 -8.88
C LYS A 18 -19.93 -19.61 -9.04
N LYS A 19 -19.76 -19.10 -10.25
CA LYS A 19 -18.80 -18.04 -10.53
C LYS A 19 -19.43 -16.68 -10.23
N VAL A 20 -18.76 -15.87 -9.41
CA VAL A 20 -19.26 -14.58 -8.94
C VAL A 20 -18.17 -13.54 -9.06
N PHE A 21 -18.51 -12.36 -9.58
CA PHE A 21 -17.61 -11.21 -9.60
C PHE A 21 -17.39 -10.67 -8.17
N ARG A 22 -16.13 -10.43 -7.81
CA ARG A 22 -15.72 -9.82 -6.55
C ARG A 22 -14.54 -8.90 -6.79
N PHE A 23 -14.73 -7.62 -6.46
CA PHE A 23 -13.66 -6.65 -6.51
C PHE A 23 -12.58 -6.93 -5.46
N TRP A 24 -12.99 -7.29 -4.23
CA TRP A 24 -12.09 -7.66 -3.14
C TRP A 24 -11.72 -9.14 -3.17
N GLN A 25 -10.44 -9.44 -2.94
CA GLN A 25 -9.96 -10.82 -2.75
C GLN A 25 -10.66 -11.51 -1.56
N THR A 26 -10.74 -12.84 -1.58
CA THR A 26 -11.25 -13.61 -0.44
C THR A 26 -10.31 -13.52 0.76
N GLY A 27 -10.86 -13.29 1.95
CA GLY A 27 -10.10 -13.19 3.20
C GLY A 27 -10.46 -11.92 3.96
N GLY A 28 -9.84 -11.72 5.12
CA GLY A 28 -9.98 -10.51 5.95
C GLY A 28 -8.95 -9.42 5.64
N GLY A 29 -8.08 -9.63 4.65
CA GLY A 29 -6.90 -8.80 4.41
C GLY A 29 -5.67 -9.30 5.18
N PHE A 30 -4.58 -8.55 5.07
CA PHE A 30 -3.35 -8.77 5.84
C PHE A 30 -3.30 -7.76 6.98
N ASP A 31 -3.32 -8.25 8.21
CA ASP A 31 -3.20 -7.43 9.41
C ASP A 31 -1.94 -7.83 10.20
N ARG A 32 -1.19 -6.85 10.67
CA ARG A 32 0.05 -7.05 11.43
C ARG A 32 0.21 -5.96 12.48
N ASN A 33 0.23 -6.39 13.74
CA ASN A 33 0.58 -5.51 14.86
C ASN A 33 2.06 -5.08 14.82
N LEU A 34 2.31 -3.78 14.92
CA LEU A 34 3.66 -3.19 14.96
C LEU A 34 3.89 -2.58 16.34
N TRP A 35 4.90 -3.09 17.06
CA TRP A 35 5.09 -2.81 18.48
C TRP A 35 6.29 -1.92 18.80
N ASN A 36 7.10 -1.55 17.81
CA ASN A 36 8.30 -0.76 18.02
C ASN A 36 8.56 0.21 16.87
N ALA A 37 9.30 1.29 17.17
CA ALA A 37 9.61 2.34 16.20
C ALA A 37 10.30 1.77 14.95
N SER A 38 11.28 0.88 15.11
CA SER A 38 12.00 0.30 13.96
C SER A 38 11.07 -0.44 12.99
N ALA A 39 10.09 -1.20 13.52
CA ALA A 39 9.12 -1.94 12.72
C ALA A 39 8.15 -1.00 12.00
N ILE A 40 7.73 0.07 12.67
CA ILE A 40 6.85 1.11 12.10
C ILE A 40 7.57 1.85 10.97
N HIS A 41 8.79 2.34 11.21
CA HIS A 41 9.61 3.02 10.20
C HIS A 41 9.89 2.12 8.99
N SER A 42 10.16 0.84 9.23
CA SER A 42 10.36 -0.14 8.16
C SER A 42 9.07 -0.37 7.35
N ALA A 43 7.91 -0.42 8.01
CA ALA A 43 6.62 -0.56 7.33
C ALA A 43 6.29 0.68 6.49
N ILE A 44 6.50 1.89 7.02
CA ILE A 44 6.34 3.14 6.27
C ILE A 44 7.20 3.12 5.00
N LYS A 45 8.51 2.83 5.15
CA LYS A 45 9.45 2.76 4.03
C LYS A 45 9.01 1.74 2.98
N TYR A 46 8.56 0.55 3.42
CA TYR A 46 8.06 -0.48 2.52
C TYR A 46 6.83 -0.01 1.74
N LEU A 47 5.82 0.50 2.44
CA LEU A 47 4.56 0.95 1.83
C LEU A 47 4.78 2.06 0.80
N GLU A 48 5.63 3.02 1.12
CA GLU A 48 5.95 4.14 0.23
C GLU A 48 6.77 3.73 -0.99
N HIS A 49 7.55 2.66 -0.88
CA HIS A 49 8.35 2.15 -1.99
C HIS A 49 7.60 1.11 -2.85
N ASN A 50 6.43 0.65 -2.43
CA ASN A 50 5.62 -0.32 -3.19
C ASN A 50 5.31 0.11 -4.62
N PRO A 51 4.96 1.38 -4.92
CA PRO A 51 4.76 1.83 -6.30
C PRO A 51 6.00 1.67 -7.18
N VAL A 52 7.19 1.85 -6.61
CA VAL A 52 8.47 1.64 -7.29
C VAL A 52 8.72 0.14 -7.52
N HIS A 53 8.51 -0.70 -6.50
CA HIS A 53 8.62 -2.16 -6.64
C HIS A 53 7.64 -2.74 -7.67
N ALA A 54 6.44 -2.16 -7.76
CA ALA A 54 5.43 -2.49 -8.76
C ALA A 54 5.72 -1.88 -10.14
N LYS A 55 6.80 -1.10 -10.30
CA LYS A 55 7.22 -0.43 -11.54
C LYS A 55 6.18 0.56 -12.08
N LEU A 56 5.41 1.18 -11.20
CA LEU A 56 4.42 2.20 -11.57
C LEU A 56 5.07 3.59 -11.69
N VAL A 57 6.13 3.83 -10.92
CA VAL A 57 6.92 5.07 -10.87
C VAL A 57 8.39 4.74 -10.67
N THR A 58 9.28 5.70 -10.91
CA THR A 58 10.74 5.51 -10.73
C THR A 58 11.21 5.93 -9.34
N LYS A 59 10.48 6.84 -8.70
CA LYS A 59 10.73 7.31 -7.33
C LYS A 59 9.44 7.27 -6.50
N ALA A 60 9.59 7.15 -5.18
CA ALA A 60 8.43 7.02 -4.29
C ALA A 60 7.57 8.29 -4.27
N GLU A 61 8.20 9.46 -4.28
CA GLU A 61 7.53 10.77 -4.28
C GLU A 61 6.74 11.09 -5.56
N GLU A 62 6.94 10.33 -6.64
CA GLU A 62 6.16 10.48 -7.89
C GLU A 62 4.75 9.87 -7.77
N TRP A 63 4.50 9.04 -6.75
CA TRP A 63 3.20 8.42 -6.55
C TRP A 63 2.27 9.34 -5.73
N GLN A 64 1.42 10.10 -6.44
CA GLN A 64 0.54 11.13 -5.87
C GLN A 64 -0.39 10.65 -4.74
N TRP A 65 -0.72 9.36 -4.70
CA TRP A 65 -1.60 8.77 -3.69
C TRP A 65 -0.83 8.16 -2.52
N SER A 66 0.28 8.78 -2.09
CA SER A 66 1.08 8.32 -0.95
C SER A 66 1.53 9.46 -0.04
N SER A 67 1.86 9.11 1.20
CA SER A 67 2.50 10.02 2.16
C SER A 67 3.89 10.48 1.73
N ALA A 68 4.60 9.70 0.90
CA ALA A 68 5.89 10.12 0.34
C ALA A 68 5.74 11.35 -0.57
N HIS A 69 4.74 11.32 -1.46
CA HIS A 69 4.40 12.48 -2.29
C HIS A 69 3.93 13.66 -1.44
N ALA A 70 2.98 13.43 -0.54
CA ALA A 70 2.44 14.48 0.33
C ALA A 70 3.55 15.22 1.11
N ARG A 71 4.54 14.49 1.65
CA ARG A 71 5.68 15.11 2.35
C ARG A 71 6.63 15.85 1.41
N HIS A 72 6.78 15.38 0.18
CA HIS A 72 7.64 16.03 -0.80
C HIS A 72 7.06 17.35 -1.32
N THR A 73 5.75 17.37 -1.57
CA THR A 73 5.04 18.55 -2.09
C THR A 73 4.52 19.47 -0.99
N ASN A 74 4.50 18.99 0.26
CA ASN A 74 3.84 19.65 1.38
C ASN A 74 2.33 19.88 1.11
N GLU A 75 1.69 18.91 0.44
CA GLU A 75 0.27 18.92 0.08
C GLU A 75 -0.47 17.71 0.67
N GLY A 76 -1.72 17.90 1.08
CA GLY A 76 -2.56 16.83 1.63
C GLY A 76 -2.50 16.71 3.16
N LEU A 77 -2.87 15.54 3.68
CA LEU A 77 -2.85 15.24 5.12
C LEU A 77 -1.47 14.73 5.51
N LEU A 78 -0.73 15.57 6.23
CA LEU A 78 0.53 15.19 6.86
C LEU A 78 0.28 14.91 8.34
N PRO A 79 0.71 13.75 8.88
CA PRO A 79 0.70 13.54 10.32
C PRO A 79 1.60 14.57 10.99
N GLU A 80 1.31 14.91 12.24
CA GLU A 80 2.25 15.71 13.02
C GLU A 80 3.52 14.88 13.24
N ASP A 81 4.69 15.51 13.27
CA ASP A 81 5.96 14.80 13.52
C ASP A 81 5.94 14.02 14.85
N LEU A 82 5.05 14.39 15.78
CA LEU A 82 4.83 13.75 17.06
C LEU A 82 4.05 12.43 16.97
N ASP A 83 3.31 12.18 15.87
CA ASP A 83 2.52 10.96 15.67
C ASP A 83 3.38 9.76 15.27
N ILE A 84 4.59 9.99 14.77
CA ILE A 84 5.51 8.96 14.31
C ILE A 84 6.52 8.65 15.42
N PRO A 85 6.60 7.40 15.93
CA PRO A 85 7.53 7.05 16.99
C PRO A 85 8.97 7.39 16.62
N ILE A 86 9.67 8.05 17.55
CA ILE A 86 11.07 8.48 17.34
C ILE A 86 11.94 7.24 17.12
N LEU A 87 12.59 7.17 15.96
CA LEU A 87 13.61 6.16 15.68
C LEU A 87 14.94 6.61 16.32
N MET A 88 15.25 6.06 17.49
CA MET A 88 16.57 6.24 18.07
C MET A 88 17.61 5.59 17.16
N LYS A 89 18.60 6.37 16.69
CA LYS A 89 19.76 5.81 15.99
C LYS A 89 20.49 4.88 16.97
N SER A 90 20.72 3.63 16.56
CA SER A 90 21.69 2.79 17.27
C SER A 90 23.02 3.53 17.30
N ARG A 91 23.65 3.57 18.48
CA ARG A 91 25.05 3.97 18.59
C ARG A 91 25.93 3.04 17.76
#